data_AF-A0A015KH81-F1
#
_entry.id   AF-A0A015KH81-F1
#
_cell.length_a   1.000
_cell.length_b   1.000
_cell.length_c   1.000
_cell.angle_alpha   90.00
_cell.angle_beta   90.00
_cell.angle_gamma   90.00
#
_symmetry.space_group_name_H-M   'P 1'
#
loop_
_entity.id
_entity.type
_entity.pdbx_description
1 polymer ?
#
loop_
_entity_poly.entity_id
_entity_poly.type
_entity_poly.pdbx_seq_one_letter_code
_entity_poly.pdbx_strand_id
1 'polypeptide(L)'
;MMIFREHRAILLNLKFIQIIFTIIVLTTELVQYVVFSSLKADSPDIIAVNQFINNEYKSIKILDNIVFLLNLITLGAYVFNFKKIWNKGPYLCLELFLAALWFTSAIGNLDPVYGRNPAQICSSAITSSLTTICSTWITSVVFCWLNMILLIISVFVTWRVGQEKRKGIYHKPTVKPEVKNRTSQRQSVLFKQGLENPDKSQPVMLESGIKPLMLVQLANT
;
A
#
# COMPACT_ATOMS: atom_id res chain seq x y z
N MET A 1 3.61 -6.09 -20.31
CA MET A 1 3.73 -6.99 -19.14
C MET A 1 2.99 -6.35 -17.97
N MET A 2 1.95 -6.99 -17.41
CA MET A 2 1.08 -6.46 -16.34
C MET A 2 1.28 -7.17 -14.99
N ILE A 3 2.51 -7.64 -14.72
CA ILE A 3 2.80 -8.55 -13.61
C ILE A 3 2.42 -7.91 -12.26
N PHE A 4 2.76 -6.65 -12.03
CA PHE A 4 2.57 -6.05 -10.71
C PHE A 4 1.12 -5.61 -10.46
N ARG A 5 0.35 -5.33 -11.52
CA ARG A 5 -1.09 -5.01 -11.42
C ARG A 5 -1.93 -6.20 -10.92
N GLU A 6 -1.54 -7.43 -11.21
CA GLU A 6 -2.30 -8.62 -10.82
C GLU A 6 -1.92 -9.12 -9.42
N HIS A 7 -0.69 -8.83 -8.97
CA HIS A 7 -0.17 -9.31 -7.69
C HIS A 7 -0.25 -8.27 -6.57
N ARG A 8 -1.48 -7.83 -6.23
CA ARG A 8 -1.74 -6.94 -5.07
C ARG A 8 -1.15 -7.44 -3.75
N ALA A 9 -1.04 -8.76 -3.60
CA ALA A 9 -0.51 -9.41 -2.40
C ALA A 9 0.97 -9.08 -2.16
N ILE A 10 1.76 -8.85 -3.21
CA ILE A 10 3.19 -8.52 -3.08
C ILE A 10 3.35 -7.19 -2.31
N LEU A 11 2.62 -6.15 -2.73
CA LEU A 11 2.70 -4.85 -2.08
C LEU A 11 2.16 -4.91 -0.64
N LEU A 12 1.08 -5.64 -0.42
CA LEU A 12 0.50 -5.81 0.92
C LEU A 12 1.45 -6.56 1.87
N ASN A 13 2.04 -7.67 1.43
CA ASN A 13 3.01 -8.44 2.22
C ASN A 13 4.25 -7.60 2.53
N LEU A 14 4.72 -6.80 1.57
CA LEU A 14 5.84 -5.88 1.80
C LEU A 14 5.52 -4.88 2.93
N LYS A 15 4.28 -4.37 3.00
CA LYS A 15 3.84 -3.49 4.11
C LYS A 15 3.81 -4.21 5.44
N PHE A 16 3.35 -5.46 5.48
CA PHE A 16 3.37 -6.25 6.70
C PHE A 16 4.79 -6.51 7.20
N ILE A 17 5.73 -6.85 6.32
CA ILE A 17 7.15 -7.03 6.71
C ILE A 17 7.74 -5.72 7.25
N GLN A 18 7.44 -4.58 6.60
CA GLN A 18 7.87 -3.26 7.09
C GLN A 18 7.31 -2.95 8.50
N ILE A 19 6.05 -3.30 8.76
CA ILE A 19 5.43 -3.17 10.09
C ILE A 19 6.19 -4.02 11.12
N ILE A 20 6.45 -5.29 10.80
CA ILE A 20 7.17 -6.21 11.69
C ILE A 20 8.56 -5.65 12.02
N PHE A 21 9.31 -5.19 11.02
CA PHE A 21 10.65 -4.62 11.25
C PHE A 21 10.58 -3.34 12.08
N THR A 22 9.59 -2.49 11.84
CA THR A 22 9.38 -1.27 12.63
C THR A 22 9.05 -1.60 14.09
N ILE A 23 8.25 -2.63 14.35
CA ILE A 23 7.95 -3.11 15.71
C ILE A 23 9.22 -3.66 16.38
N ILE A 24 10.04 -4.42 15.67
CA ILE A 24 11.31 -4.93 16.20
C ILE A 24 12.21 -3.78 16.62
N VAL A 25 12.40 -2.77 15.75
CA VAL A 25 13.20 -1.57 16.05
C VAL A 25 12.66 -0.86 17.30
N LEU A 26 11.37 -0.53 17.33
CA LEU A 26 10.74 0.12 18.49
C LEU A 26 10.91 -0.68 19.79
N THR A 27 10.79 -2.01 19.72
CA THR A 27 10.98 -2.88 20.88
C THR A 27 12.43 -2.83 21.36
N THR A 28 13.41 -2.88 20.46
CA THR A 28 14.83 -2.78 20.82
C THR A 28 15.19 -1.43 21.42
N GLU A 29 14.62 -0.34 20.90
CA GLU A 29 14.79 1.01 21.46
C GLU A 29 14.18 1.12 22.86
N LEU A 30 13.00 0.55 23.07
CA LEU A 30 12.36 0.52 24.38
C LEU A 30 13.18 -0.26 25.40
N VAL A 31 13.69 -1.44 25.02
CA VAL A 31 14.57 -2.23 25.90
C VAL A 31 15.84 -1.45 26.23
N GLN A 32 16.48 -0.81 25.24
CA GLN A 32 17.66 0.04 25.48
C GLN A 32 17.34 1.16 26.49
N TYR A 33 16.20 1.84 26.33
CA TYR A 33 15.78 2.90 27.23
C TYR A 33 15.48 2.41 28.65
N VAL A 34 14.78 1.27 28.79
CA VAL A 34 14.45 0.69 30.11
C VAL A 34 15.73 0.28 30.84
N VAL A 35 16.67 -0.38 30.16
CA VAL A 35 17.93 -0.78 30.78
C VAL A 35 18.73 0.45 31.19
N PHE A 36 18.85 1.45 30.30
CA PHE A 36 19.53 2.71 30.62
C PHE A 36 18.92 3.42 31.85
N SER A 37 17.59 3.50 31.91
CA SER A 37 16.88 4.16 33.01
C SER A 37 16.96 3.42 34.34
N SER A 38 17.29 2.12 34.30
CA SER A 38 17.48 1.28 35.50
C SER A 38 18.89 1.36 36.10
N LEU A 39 19.85 1.98 35.41
CA LEU A 39 21.21 2.13 35.89
C LEU A 39 21.29 3.08 37.09
N LYS A 40 22.02 2.67 38.13
CA LYS A 40 22.30 3.53 39.29
C LYS A 40 23.35 4.57 38.93
N ALA A 41 23.22 5.77 39.50
CA ALA A 41 24.13 6.89 39.28
C ALA A 41 25.59 6.60 39.68
N ASP A 42 25.81 5.64 40.59
CA ASP A 42 27.16 5.27 41.06
C ASP A 42 27.71 4.03 40.33
N SER A 43 26.98 3.50 39.34
CA SER A 43 27.43 2.30 38.62
C SER A 43 28.58 2.62 37.65
N PRO A 44 29.59 1.75 37.51
CA PRO A 44 30.63 1.95 36.49
C PRO A 44 30.06 2.00 35.07
N ASP A 45 28.92 1.33 34.86
CA ASP A 45 28.19 1.31 33.59
C ASP A 45 27.62 2.69 33.23
N ILE A 46 27.21 3.53 34.19
CA ILE A 46 26.63 4.84 33.85
C ILE A 46 27.66 5.75 33.16
N ILE A 47 28.94 5.63 33.53
CA ILE A 47 30.02 6.41 32.95
C ILE A 47 30.25 5.98 31.51
N ALA A 48 30.38 4.67 31.28
CA ALA A 48 30.54 4.11 29.94
C ALA A 48 29.32 4.41 29.05
N VAL A 49 28.11 4.29 29.61
CA VAL A 49 26.88 4.56 28.87
C VAL A 49 26.68 6.05 28.62
N ASN A 50 27.09 6.97 29.50
CA ASN A 50 27.00 8.41 29.21
C ASN A 50 27.99 8.86 28.12
N GLN A 51 29.13 8.17 27.97
CA GLN A 51 30.03 8.38 26.82
C GLN A 51 29.38 7.89 25.51
N PHE A 52 28.54 6.87 25.60
CA PHE A 52 27.82 6.28 24.47
C PHE A 52 26.50 7.01 24.12
N ILE A 53 25.69 7.34 25.12
CA ILE A 53 24.37 8.00 25.09
C ILE A 53 24.49 9.36 25.78
N ASN A 54 25.08 10.32 25.07
CA ASN A 54 25.12 11.71 25.55
C ASN A 54 23.77 12.44 25.31
N ASN A 55 23.68 13.69 25.76
CA ASN A 55 22.46 14.50 25.60
C ASN A 55 22.06 14.74 24.13
N GLU A 56 23.04 14.83 23.22
CA GLU A 56 22.80 15.00 21.79
C GLU A 56 22.17 13.74 21.19
N TYR A 57 22.77 12.57 21.46
CA TYR A 57 22.26 11.29 20.99
C TYR A 57 20.89 10.97 21.57
N LYS A 58 20.65 11.34 22.83
CA LYS A 58 19.31 11.25 23.44
C LYS A 58 18.28 12.06 22.66
N SER A 59 18.65 13.23 22.15
CA SER A 59 17.76 14.06 21.32
C SER A 59 17.49 13.41 19.96
N ILE A 60 18.52 12.84 19.34
CA ILE A 60 18.40 12.06 18.09
C ILE A 60 17.45 10.87 18.29
N LYS A 61 17.61 10.11 19.37
CA LYS A 61 16.75 8.98 19.72
C LYS A 61 15.27 9.36 19.90
N ILE A 62 14.99 10.54 20.46
CA ILE A 62 13.61 11.02 20.58
C ILE A 62 13.01 11.24 19.17
N LEU A 63 13.78 11.89 18.28
CA LEU A 63 13.34 12.10 16.89
C LEU A 63 13.14 10.77 16.15
N ASP A 64 14.06 9.82 16.32
CA ASP A 64 13.97 8.48 15.72
C ASP A 64 12.71 7.74 16.15
N ASN A 65 12.39 7.76 17.44
CA ASN A 65 11.16 7.16 17.96
C ASN A 65 9.90 7.81 17.38
N ILE A 66 9.89 9.14 17.20
CA ILE A 66 8.78 9.84 16.53
C ILE A 66 8.63 9.35 15.08
N VAL A 67 9.74 9.24 14.34
CA VAL A 67 9.74 8.74 12.96
C VAL A 67 9.25 7.29 12.89
N PHE A 68 9.68 6.42 13.80
CA PHE A 68 9.26 5.02 13.84
C PHE A 68 7.77 4.88 14.13
N LEU A 69 7.23 5.64 15.08
CA LEU A 69 5.80 5.66 15.39
C LEU A 69 4.98 6.22 14.22
N LEU A 70 5.43 7.30 13.60
CA LEU A 70 4.77 7.88 12.43
C LEU A 70 4.74 6.87 11.26
N ASN A 71 5.84 6.16 11.03
CA ASN A 71 5.91 5.13 10.00
C ASN A 71 4.95 3.99 10.31
N LEU A 72 4.89 3.53 11.57
CA LEU A 72 3.98 2.47 12.00
C LEU A 72 2.51 2.86 11.80
N ILE A 73 2.11 4.07 12.20
CA ILE A 73 0.76 4.60 12.01
C ILE A 73 0.43 4.68 10.51
N THR A 74 1.35 5.22 9.71
CA THR A 74 1.12 5.40 8.28
C THR A 74 1.00 4.05 7.56
N LEU A 75 1.85 3.08 7.89
CA LEU A 75 1.76 1.72 7.36
C LEU A 75 0.48 1.01 7.81
N GLY A 76 0.08 1.16 9.08
CA GLY A 76 -1.18 0.63 9.60
C GLY A 76 -2.38 1.20 8.85
N ALA A 77 -2.43 2.52 8.67
CA ALA A 77 -3.47 3.19 7.89
C ALA A 77 -3.46 2.76 6.42
N TYR A 78 -2.27 2.52 5.85
CA TYR A 78 -2.10 2.02 4.49
C TYR A 78 -2.69 0.62 4.32
N VAL A 79 -2.35 -0.30 5.23
CA VAL A 79 -2.87 -1.69 5.22
C VAL A 79 -4.38 -1.70 5.43
N PHE A 80 -4.89 -0.94 6.40
CA PHE A 80 -6.33 -0.83 6.67
C PHE A 80 -7.11 -0.31 5.46
N ASN A 81 -6.59 0.71 4.77
CA ASN A 81 -7.23 1.30 3.60
C ASN A 81 -6.77 0.68 2.27
N PHE A 82 -6.09 -0.47 2.29
CA PHE A 82 -5.37 -0.99 1.12
C PHE A 82 -6.26 -1.14 -0.12
N LYS A 83 -7.49 -1.64 0.02
CA LYS A 83 -8.43 -1.78 -1.11
C LYS A 83 -8.71 -0.44 -1.80
N LYS A 84 -8.92 0.62 -1.03
CA LYS A 84 -9.19 1.97 -1.54
C LYS A 84 -7.95 2.57 -2.20
N ILE A 85 -6.79 2.43 -1.56
CA ILE A 85 -5.50 2.90 -2.07
C ILE A 85 -5.14 2.18 -3.37
N TRP A 86 -5.30 0.85 -3.39
CA TRP A 86 -5.05 0.05 -4.58
C TRP A 86 -5.94 0.49 -5.75
N ASN A 87 -7.24 0.72 -5.53
CA ASN A 87 -8.14 1.12 -6.61
C ASN A 87 -7.80 2.50 -7.19
N LYS A 88 -7.45 3.48 -6.35
CA LYS A 88 -7.07 4.84 -6.79
C LYS A 88 -5.66 4.91 -7.39
N GLY A 89 -4.78 4.01 -6.97
CA GLY A 89 -3.36 4.03 -7.27
C GLY A 89 -2.56 4.33 -5.99
N PRO A 90 -1.44 3.61 -5.76
CA PRO A 90 -0.63 3.80 -4.58
C PRO A 90 0.05 5.18 -4.57
N TYR A 91 0.22 5.76 -3.38
CA TYR A 91 0.72 7.12 -3.18
C TYR A 91 2.26 7.15 -3.17
N LEU A 92 2.88 7.27 -4.34
CA LEU A 92 4.35 7.31 -4.47
C LEU A 92 5.00 8.44 -3.64
N CYS A 93 4.40 9.63 -3.62
CA CYS A 93 4.97 10.76 -2.85
C CYS A 93 5.00 10.48 -1.34
N LEU A 94 3.98 9.78 -0.83
CA LEU A 94 3.94 9.39 0.59
C LEU A 94 5.03 8.36 0.91
N GLU A 95 5.23 7.37 0.03
CA GLU A 95 6.31 6.39 0.18
C GLU A 95 7.69 7.05 0.18
N LEU A 96 7.92 8.01 -0.73
CA LEU A 96 9.18 8.75 -0.80
C LEU A 96 9.42 9.59 0.46
N PHE A 97 8.37 10.26 0.96
CA PHE A 97 8.45 11.04 2.19
C PHE A 97 8.79 10.15 3.40
N LEU A 98 8.13 9.01 3.55
CA LEU A 98 8.43 8.04 4.60
C LEU A 98 9.84 7.47 4.47
N ALA A 99 10.27 7.15 3.25
CA ALA A 99 11.63 6.65 3.00
C ALA A 99 12.69 7.70 3.37
N ALA A 100 12.45 8.98 3.08
CA ALA A 100 13.35 10.06 3.45
C ALA A 100 13.43 10.26 4.97
N LEU A 101 12.28 10.25 5.66
CA LEU A 101 12.26 10.32 7.13
C LEU A 101 13.00 9.13 7.76
N TRP A 102 12.70 7.92 7.29
CA TRP A 102 13.35 6.71 7.77
C TRP A 102 14.85 6.72 7.51
N PHE A 103 15.28 7.19 6.33
CA PHE A 103 16.69 7.33 6.01
C PHE A 103 17.41 8.27 6.97
N THR A 104 16.82 9.44 7.25
CA THR A 104 17.37 10.39 8.23
C THR A 104 17.51 9.74 9.60
N SER A 105 16.52 8.98 10.05
CA SER A 105 16.60 8.24 11.32
C SER A 105 17.60 7.08 11.29
N ALA A 106 17.72 6.35 10.18
CA ALA A 106 18.71 5.29 10.04
C ALA A 106 20.15 5.83 10.09
N ILE A 107 20.39 7.01 9.53
CA ILE A 107 21.65 7.74 9.65
C ILE A 107 21.86 8.25 11.08
N GLY A 108 20.84 8.87 11.69
CA GLY A 108 20.89 9.32 13.09
C GLY A 108 21.23 8.20 14.07
N ASN A 109 20.68 7.00 13.87
CA ASN A 109 20.94 5.85 14.72
C ASN A 109 22.39 5.34 14.63
N LEU A 110 23.13 5.69 13.56
CA LEU A 110 24.56 5.43 13.41
C LEU A 110 25.46 6.47 14.08
N ASP A 111 24.93 7.57 14.60
CA ASP A 111 25.71 8.65 15.23
C ASP A 111 26.80 8.17 16.20
N PRO A 112 26.57 7.16 17.07
CA PRO A 112 27.62 6.67 17.96
C PRO A 112 28.86 6.20 17.18
N VAL A 113 28.69 5.57 16.01
CA VAL A 113 29.78 5.00 15.20
C VAL A 113 30.79 6.05 14.75
N TYR A 114 30.34 7.27 14.46
CA TYR A 114 31.15 8.27 13.77
C TYR A 114 31.90 9.24 14.69
N GLY A 115 31.85 9.06 16.01
CA GLY A 115 32.57 9.95 16.92
C GLY A 115 32.75 9.46 18.35
N ARG A 116 32.18 8.31 18.72
CA ARG A 116 32.11 7.89 20.14
C ARG A 116 32.62 6.48 20.42
N ASN A 117 33.36 5.88 19.48
CA ASN A 117 33.98 4.55 19.56
C ASN A 117 33.08 3.46 20.20
N PRO A 118 31.81 3.33 19.79
CA PRO A 118 30.88 2.38 20.38
C PRO A 118 31.33 0.94 20.19
N ALA A 119 32.06 0.65 19.11
CA ALA A 119 32.67 -0.65 18.88
C ALA A 119 33.65 -1.03 20.01
N GLN A 120 34.45 -0.08 20.51
CA GLN A 120 35.35 -0.32 21.64
C GLN A 120 34.55 -0.56 22.92
N ILE A 121 33.62 0.35 23.25
CA ILE A 121 32.77 0.26 24.46
C ILE A 121 32.01 -1.08 24.48
N CYS A 122 31.39 -1.44 23.36
CA CYS A 122 30.62 -2.67 23.23
C CYS A 122 31.50 -3.93 23.16
N SER A 123 32.72 -3.85 22.63
CA SER A 123 33.67 -4.98 22.67
C SER A 123 34.22 -5.23 24.08
N SER A 124 34.29 -4.19 24.91
CA SER A 124 34.71 -4.26 26.32
C SER A 124 33.56 -4.45 27.29
N ALA A 125 32.34 -4.73 26.81
CA ALA A 125 31.17 -4.87 27.67
C ALA A 125 31.27 -6.16 28.51
N ILE A 126 31.45 -6.01 29.82
CA ILE A 126 31.55 -7.11 30.78
C ILE A 126 30.26 -7.28 31.58
N THR A 127 29.53 -6.19 31.82
CA THR A 127 28.28 -6.17 32.59
C THR A 127 27.08 -6.53 31.73
N SER A 128 26.07 -7.17 32.33
CA SER A 128 24.86 -7.60 31.62
C SER A 128 24.06 -6.42 31.06
N SER A 129 24.01 -5.33 31.80
CA SER A 129 23.45 -4.02 31.42
C SER A 129 24.09 -3.46 30.15
N LEU A 130 25.41 -3.28 30.14
CA LEU A 130 26.14 -2.71 29.01
C LEU A 130 26.07 -3.62 27.78
N THR A 131 26.16 -4.94 28.00
CA THR A 131 25.98 -5.95 26.95
C THR A 131 24.59 -5.84 26.32
N THR A 132 23.55 -5.69 27.14
CA THR A 132 22.18 -5.54 26.66
C THR A 132 22.04 -4.26 25.83
N ILE A 133 22.48 -3.11 26.34
CA ILE A 133 22.45 -1.82 25.62
C ILE A 133 23.14 -1.91 24.26
N CYS A 134 24.32 -2.52 24.20
CA CYS A 134 25.07 -2.69 22.97
C CYS A 134 24.37 -3.63 21.99
N SER A 135 23.89 -4.78 22.47
CA SER A 135 23.20 -5.76 21.63
C SER A 135 21.90 -5.21 21.04
N THR A 136 21.12 -4.46 21.83
CA THR A 136 19.86 -3.87 21.36
C THR A 136 20.12 -2.71 20.41
N TRP A 137 21.16 -1.90 20.63
CA TRP A 137 21.57 -0.87 19.68
C TRP A 137 22.00 -1.47 18.34
N ILE A 138 22.89 -2.48 18.34
CA ILE A 138 23.33 -3.15 17.10
C ILE A 138 22.13 -3.76 16.36
N THR A 139 21.24 -4.42 17.10
CA THR A 139 20.03 -5.02 16.53
C THR A 139 19.12 -3.94 15.92
N SER A 140 18.90 -2.84 16.63
CA SER A 140 18.13 -1.68 16.15
C SER A 140 18.73 -1.13 14.86
N VAL A 141 20.04 -0.91 14.80
CA VAL A 141 20.74 -0.44 13.60
C VAL A 141 20.54 -1.40 12.43
N VAL A 142 20.75 -2.70 12.63
CA VAL A 142 20.58 -3.71 11.57
C VAL A 142 19.14 -3.70 11.02
N PHE A 143 18.14 -3.75 11.90
CA PHE A 143 16.74 -3.75 11.46
C PHE A 143 16.30 -2.41 10.87
N CYS A 144 16.86 -1.28 11.31
CA CYS A 144 16.66 0.02 10.67
C CYS A 144 17.11 0.01 9.21
N TRP A 145 18.30 -0.52 8.93
CA TRP A 145 18.84 -0.60 7.57
C TRP A 145 18.13 -1.63 6.71
N LEU A 146 17.76 -2.79 7.28
CA LEU A 146 16.92 -3.76 6.58
C LEU A 146 15.56 -3.17 6.19
N ASN A 147 14.92 -2.41 7.09
CA ASN A 147 13.66 -1.74 6.78
C ASN A 147 13.85 -0.62 5.74
N MET A 148 14.99 0.06 5.73
CA MET A 148 15.32 1.03 4.68
C MET A 148 15.37 0.37 3.30
N ILE A 149 16.00 -0.81 3.18
CA ILE A 149 16.01 -1.58 1.94
C ILE A 149 14.59 -1.94 1.51
N LEU A 150 13.74 -2.37 2.44
CA LEU A 150 12.33 -2.65 2.15
C LEU A 150 11.57 -1.40 1.68
N LEU A 151 11.84 -0.23 2.25
CA LEU A 151 11.24 1.03 1.81
C LEU A 151 11.66 1.38 0.38
N ILE A 152 12.93 1.19 0.02
CA ILE A 152 13.42 1.37 -1.37
C ILE A 152 12.69 0.42 -2.33
N ILE A 153 12.58 -0.86 -1.97
CA ILE A 153 11.84 -1.86 -2.77
C ILE A 153 10.37 -1.43 -2.89
N SER A 154 9.76 -0.94 -1.81
CA SER A 154 8.37 -0.48 -1.79
C SER A 154 8.12 0.72 -2.69
N VAL A 155 9.01 1.71 -2.67
CA VAL A 155 8.99 2.86 -3.58
C VAL A 155 9.08 2.36 -5.03
N PHE A 156 10.01 1.45 -5.33
CA PHE A 156 10.17 0.90 -6.67
C PHE A 156 8.92 0.16 -7.16
N VAL A 157 8.37 -0.75 -6.35
CA VAL A 157 7.14 -1.48 -6.69
C VAL A 157 5.96 -0.53 -6.87
N THR A 158 5.82 0.46 -5.98
CA THR A 158 4.77 1.49 -6.05
C THR A 158 4.87 2.29 -7.33
N TRP A 159 6.08 2.72 -7.71
CA TRP A 159 6.31 3.43 -8.96
C TRP A 159 5.95 2.57 -10.18
N ARG A 160 6.37 1.29 -10.20
CA ARG A 160 6.04 0.35 -11.28
C ARG A 160 4.53 0.15 -11.42
N VAL A 161 3.82 -0.09 -10.31
CA VAL A 161 2.34 -0.21 -10.31
C VAL A 161 1.68 1.07 -10.83
N GLY A 162 2.20 2.24 -10.44
CA GLY A 162 1.72 3.53 -10.93
C GLY A 162 1.86 3.66 -12.46
N GLN A 163 3.01 3.24 -13.01
CA GLN A 163 3.25 3.24 -14.46
C GLN A 163 2.32 2.28 -15.20
N GLU A 164 2.14 1.06 -14.71
CA GLU A 164 1.25 0.06 -15.32
C GLU A 164 -0.21 0.55 -15.34
N LYS A 165 -0.68 1.17 -14.25
CA LYS A 165 -2.04 1.73 -14.18
C LYS A 165 -2.24 2.89 -15.14
N ARG A 166 -1.26 3.80 -15.27
CA ARG A 166 -1.31 4.88 -16.27
C ARG A 166 -1.42 4.28 -17.68
N LYS A 167 -0.52 3.38 -18.05
CA LYS A 167 -0.52 2.74 -19.39
C LYS A 167 -1.81 1.97 -19.70
N GLY A 168 -2.37 1.25 -18.71
CA GLY A 168 -3.63 0.51 -18.87
C GLY A 168 -4.88 1.40 -18.99
N ILE A 169 -4.85 2.63 -18.48
CA ILE A 169 -5.92 3.62 -18.68
C ILE A 169 -5.82 4.24 -20.08
N TYR A 170 -4.59 4.49 -20.58
CA TYR A 170 -4.36 5.01 -21.93
C TYR A 170 -4.59 3.99 -23.06
N HIS A 171 -4.80 2.71 -22.74
CA HIS A 171 -5.07 1.64 -23.72
C HIS A 171 -6.52 1.15 -23.72
N LYS A 172 -7.47 1.87 -23.12
CA LYS A 172 -8.88 1.64 -23.48
C LYS A 172 -9.02 2.08 -24.93
N PRO A 173 -9.26 1.18 -25.90
CA PRO A 173 -9.61 1.62 -27.24
C PRO A 173 -10.87 2.48 -27.04
N THR A 174 -10.83 3.71 -27.50
CA THR A 174 -12.05 4.43 -27.85
C THR A 174 -12.75 3.51 -28.85
N VAL A 175 -13.69 2.71 -28.36
CA VAL A 175 -14.72 2.11 -29.19
C VAL A 175 -15.35 3.32 -29.84
N LYS A 176 -14.96 3.60 -31.09
CA LYS A 176 -15.73 4.50 -31.95
C LYS A 176 -17.16 4.01 -31.79
N PRO A 177 -18.12 4.87 -31.43
CA PRO A 177 -19.52 4.48 -31.50
C PRO A 177 -19.77 4.17 -32.98
N GLU A 178 -19.65 2.90 -33.33
CA GLU A 178 -20.01 2.40 -34.63
C GLU A 178 -21.49 2.72 -34.76
N VAL A 179 -21.78 3.53 -35.78
CA VAL A 179 -23.06 4.15 -36.08
C VAL A 179 -24.14 3.09 -36.07
N LYS A 180 -24.77 2.87 -34.91
CA LYS A 180 -25.98 2.06 -34.75
C LYS A 180 -27.20 2.88 -35.20
N ASN A 181 -27.17 3.35 -36.44
CA ASN A 181 -28.21 4.18 -37.04
C ASN A 181 -28.50 3.77 -38.49
N ARG A 182 -28.53 2.45 -38.78
CA ARG A 182 -29.06 1.94 -40.07
C ARG A 182 -30.37 1.18 -39.97
N THR A 183 -30.83 0.78 -38.78
CA THR A 183 -32.11 0.08 -38.61
C THR A 183 -33.26 1.01 -38.20
N SER A 184 -33.00 2.07 -37.43
CA SER A 184 -34.03 3.04 -37.04
C SER A 184 -34.53 3.90 -38.22
N GLN A 185 -33.65 4.23 -39.17
CA GLN A 185 -34.00 5.07 -40.32
C GLN A 185 -34.80 4.31 -41.40
N ARG A 186 -34.75 2.96 -41.41
CA ARG A 186 -35.55 2.14 -42.35
C ARG A 186 -36.98 1.96 -41.86
N GLN A 187 -37.21 1.96 -40.55
CA GLN A 187 -38.57 1.86 -39.98
C GLN A 187 -39.35 3.17 -40.10
N SER A 188 -38.70 4.34 -40.01
CA SER A 188 -39.39 5.63 -40.15
C SER A 188 -39.77 5.99 -41.59
N VAL A 189 -39.07 5.44 -42.59
CA VAL A 189 -39.43 5.60 -44.01
C VAL A 189 -40.57 4.66 -44.40
N LEU A 190 -40.58 3.42 -43.89
CA LEU A 190 -41.67 2.48 -44.17
C LEU A 190 -43.00 2.92 -43.53
N PHE A 191 -42.95 3.51 -42.34
CA PHE A 191 -44.15 4.02 -41.65
C PHE A 191 -44.72 5.29 -42.29
N LYS A 192 -43.91 6.08 -43.01
CA LYS A 192 -44.38 7.24 -43.78
C LYS A 192 -45.03 6.86 -45.11
N GLN A 193 -44.57 5.79 -45.76
CA GLN A 193 -45.20 5.30 -47.00
C GLN A 193 -46.53 4.56 -46.78
N GLY A 194 -46.86 4.17 -45.54
CA GLY A 194 -48.13 3.53 -45.21
C GLY A 194 -49.28 4.49 -44.83
N LEU A 195 -49.01 5.81 -44.74
CA LEU A 195 -50.02 6.80 -44.32
C LEU A 195 -50.49 7.75 -45.45
N GLU A 196 -49.91 7.65 -46.65
CA GLU A 196 -50.32 8.43 -47.83
C GLU A 196 -50.95 7.52 -48.89
N ASN A 197 -52.17 7.04 -48.63
CA ASN A 197 -53.23 6.89 -49.64
C ASN A 197 -54.51 6.32 -49.01
N PRO A 198 -55.60 7.10 -48.92
CA PRO A 198 -56.94 6.58 -48.81
C PRO A 198 -57.47 6.21 -50.21
N ASP A 199 -58.31 5.18 -50.28
CA ASP A 199 -59.07 4.70 -51.44
C ASP A 199 -58.31 4.00 -52.59
N LYS A 200 -58.41 2.66 -52.60
CA LYS A 200 -59.17 1.90 -53.63
C LYS A 200 -59.09 0.39 -53.41
N SER A 201 -60.26 -0.19 -53.08
CA SER A 201 -60.83 -1.44 -53.59
C SER A 201 -59.92 -2.60 -54.07
N GLN A 202 -60.09 -3.72 -53.35
CA GLN A 202 -60.21 -5.13 -53.79
C GLN A 202 -59.09 -6.16 -53.46
N PRO A 203 -59.50 -7.44 -53.22
CA PRO A 203 -58.83 -8.38 -52.33
C PRO A 203 -58.11 -9.51 -53.08
N VAL A 204 -57.07 -10.11 -52.48
CA VAL A 204 -56.56 -11.42 -52.93
C VAL A 204 -56.16 -12.28 -51.71
N MET A 205 -57.07 -13.22 -51.44
CA MET A 205 -56.91 -14.61 -50.96
C MET A 205 -55.99 -14.95 -49.77
N LEU A 206 -56.65 -15.43 -48.72
CA LEU A 206 -56.16 -16.35 -47.70
C LEU A 206 -55.46 -17.57 -48.30
N GLU A 207 -54.36 -17.98 -47.67
CA GLU A 207 -54.09 -19.41 -47.48
C GLU A 207 -54.10 -19.70 -45.97
N SER A 208 -55.23 -20.24 -45.53
CA SER A 208 -55.48 -20.68 -44.16
C SER A 208 -54.91 -22.09 -43.96
N GLY A 209 -54.11 -22.25 -42.91
CA GLY A 209 -53.75 -23.53 -42.34
C GLY A 209 -53.95 -23.54 -40.84
N ILE A 210 -55.22 -23.62 -40.41
CA ILE A 210 -55.76 -24.30 -39.22
C ILE A 210 -55.21 -23.81 -37.84
N LYS A 211 -55.86 -22.88 -37.11
CA LYS A 211 -57.10 -22.94 -36.27
C LYS A 211 -56.90 -23.42 -34.80
N PRO A 212 -57.75 -22.95 -33.84
CA PRO A 212 -57.29 -22.21 -32.66
C PRO A 212 -58.05 -22.62 -31.34
N LEU A 213 -58.05 -21.72 -30.33
CA LEU A 213 -58.94 -21.69 -29.14
C LEU A 213 -58.71 -22.81 -28.09
N MET A 214 -58.98 -22.70 -26.77
CA MET A 214 -59.52 -21.71 -25.82
C MET A 214 -59.03 -22.18 -24.42
N LEU A 215 -58.67 -21.31 -23.48
CA LEU A 215 -59.52 -20.86 -22.36
C LEU A 215 -60.28 -22.01 -21.63
N VAL A 216 -59.96 -22.24 -20.35
CA VAL A 216 -60.91 -22.28 -19.19
C VAL A 216 -60.22 -22.88 -17.95
N GLN A 217 -60.66 -22.34 -16.81
CA GLN A 217 -60.23 -22.46 -15.43
C GLN A 217 -60.35 -23.84 -14.76
N LEU A 218 -59.57 -23.98 -13.67
CA LEU A 218 -59.81 -24.68 -12.40
C LEU A 218 -60.56 -26.04 -12.41
N ALA A 219 -59.88 -27.08 -11.92
CA ALA A 219 -60.35 -27.89 -10.78
C ALA A 219 -59.25 -28.84 -10.25
N ASN A 220 -59.01 -28.77 -8.94
CA ASN A 220 -58.49 -29.75 -7.98
C ASN A 220 -57.78 -31.04 -8.47
N THR A 221 -56.58 -31.28 -7.98
CA THR A 221 -56.28 -32.27 -6.91
C THR A 221 -54.91 -32.00 -6.29
#